data_AF-A0A1H9MM89-F1
#
_entry.id   AF-A0A1H9MM89-F1
#
_cell.length_a   1.000
_cell.length_b   1.000
_cell.length_c   1.000
_cell.angle_alpha   90.00
_cell.angle_beta   90.00
_cell.angle_gamma   90.00
#
_symmetry.space_group_name_H-M   'P 1'
#
loop_
_entity.id
_entity.type
_entity.pdbx_description
1 polymer ?
#
loop_
_entity_poly.entity_id
_entity_poly.type
_entity_poly.pdbx_seq_one_letter_code
_entity_poly.pdbx_strand_id
1 'polypeptide(L)'
;MFVKIASSVGTAALVVGALLGIASPANAETNPNCSQVTQIGETAYIKSGGTTVASVKQFKGCNKNWAYTYVWEGFRNSHSGTWWACSGVSTSSGLADYKCGGNHQKEVWSSGANTLSVCTKAYGQLEWSSGEGYAATDQRC
;
A
#
# COMPACT_ATOMS: atom_id res chain seq x y z
N MET A 1 36.71 33.90 -53.96
CA MET A 1 35.68 34.70 -54.64
C MET A 1 34.33 34.29 -54.04
N PHE A 2 33.54 35.28 -53.63
CA PHE A 2 32.39 35.18 -52.71
C PHE A 2 31.16 34.50 -53.31
N VAL A 3 30.42 33.73 -52.50
CA VAL A 3 28.95 33.61 -52.62
C VAL A 3 28.32 33.66 -51.23
N LYS A 4 27.32 34.52 -51.07
CA LYS A 4 26.58 34.84 -49.85
C LYS A 4 25.29 34.01 -49.73
N ILE A 5 25.04 33.51 -48.51
CA ILE A 5 23.79 33.48 -47.71
C ILE A 5 22.48 33.05 -48.39
N ALA A 6 21.85 32.01 -47.83
CA ALA A 6 20.38 31.98 -47.67
C ALA A 6 19.98 31.14 -46.44
N SER A 7 19.07 31.73 -45.67
CA SER A 7 18.59 31.36 -44.36
C SER A 7 17.52 30.26 -44.41
N SER A 8 17.50 29.37 -43.42
CA SER A 8 16.26 28.77 -42.92
C SER A 8 16.46 28.21 -41.52
N VAL A 9 15.86 28.91 -40.56
CA VAL A 9 15.60 28.45 -39.19
C VAL A 9 14.71 27.22 -39.24
N GLY A 10 15.11 26.17 -38.53
CA GLY A 10 14.34 24.94 -38.38
C GLY A 10 14.70 24.26 -37.07
N THR A 11 14.35 24.89 -35.95
CA THR A 11 14.37 24.25 -34.62
C THR A 11 13.37 23.11 -34.60
N ALA A 12 13.86 21.88 -34.53
CA ALA A 12 13.07 20.71 -34.13
C ALA A 12 13.72 20.10 -32.88
N ALA A 13 13.47 20.73 -31.73
CA ALA A 13 13.73 20.11 -30.44
C ALA A 13 12.58 19.12 -30.16
N LEU A 14 12.82 17.83 -30.39
CA LEU A 14 11.94 16.76 -29.92
C LEU A 14 12.17 16.59 -28.41
N VAL A 15 11.36 17.30 -27.61
CA VAL A 15 11.24 17.05 -26.18
C VAL A 15 10.46 15.74 -26.02
N VAL A 16 11.17 14.63 -25.85
CA VAL A 16 10.56 13.37 -25.43
C VAL A 16 10.12 13.58 -23.99
N GLY A 17 8.79 13.70 -23.80
CA GLY A 17 8.16 13.89 -22.52
C GLY A 17 8.53 12.79 -21.54
N ALA A 18 9.29 13.14 -20.50
CA ALA A 18 9.36 12.35 -19.30
C ALA A 18 7.97 12.38 -18.65
N LEU A 19 7.20 11.30 -18.81
CA LEU A 19 6.06 10.99 -17.95
C LEU A 19 6.63 10.65 -16.57
N LEU A 20 7.08 11.68 -15.84
CA LEU A 20 7.23 11.60 -14.40
C LEU A 20 5.81 11.49 -13.86
N GLY A 21 5.36 10.26 -13.66
CA GLY A 21 4.22 9.98 -12.82
C GLY A 21 4.43 10.75 -11.53
N ILE A 22 3.56 11.71 -11.28
CA ILE A 22 3.43 12.39 -10.01
C ILE A 22 3.24 11.31 -8.94
N ALA A 23 4.35 10.86 -8.35
CA ALA A 23 4.30 10.22 -7.06
C ALA A 23 3.77 11.31 -6.13
N SER A 24 2.45 11.32 -5.94
CA SER A 24 1.83 12.02 -4.83
C SER A 24 2.72 11.77 -3.61
N PRO A 25 3.06 12.79 -2.81
CA PRO A 25 3.93 12.60 -1.67
C PRO A 25 3.38 11.40 -0.91
N ALA A 26 4.19 10.35 -0.81
CA ALA A 26 3.86 9.19 -0.02
C ALA A 26 3.60 9.74 1.37
N ASN A 27 2.33 9.90 1.72
CA ASN A 27 1.97 10.24 3.08
C ASN A 27 2.47 9.04 3.86
N ALA A 28 3.58 9.22 4.56
CA ALA A 28 4.20 8.16 5.33
C ALA A 28 3.13 7.62 6.27
N GLU A 29 2.88 6.31 6.18
CA GLU A 29 1.84 5.68 6.95
C GLU A 29 2.18 5.90 8.43
N THR A 30 1.36 6.68 9.12
CA THR A 30 1.60 7.00 10.53
C THR A 30 0.97 5.92 11.39
N ASN A 31 1.80 5.14 12.09
CA ASN A 31 1.32 4.17 13.05
C ASN A 31 0.87 4.90 14.33
N PRO A 32 -0.39 4.76 14.76
CA PRO A 32 -0.91 5.48 15.93
C PRO A 32 -0.28 5.02 17.26
N ASN A 33 0.33 3.84 17.29
CA ASN A 33 0.88 3.23 18.51
C ASN A 33 2.42 3.16 18.49
N CYS A 34 3.06 3.64 17.43
CA CYS A 34 4.52 3.62 17.29
C CYS A 34 4.99 4.77 16.41
N SER A 35 5.76 5.69 16.97
CA SER A 35 6.23 6.90 16.27
C SER A 35 7.17 6.62 15.11
N GLN A 36 7.88 5.49 15.13
CA GLN A 36 8.83 5.11 14.09
C GLN A 36 8.67 3.63 13.74
N VAL A 37 8.16 3.40 12.54
CA VAL A 37 8.08 2.07 11.93
C VAL A 37 8.75 2.10 10.56
N THR A 38 9.34 0.98 10.16
CA THR A 38 9.95 0.79 8.84
C THR A 38 9.24 -0.35 8.14
N GLN A 39 8.83 -0.13 6.89
CA GLN A 39 8.23 -1.20 6.10
C GLN A 39 9.26 -2.32 5.89
N ILE A 40 8.82 -3.56 6.02
CA ILE A 40 9.61 -4.76 5.70
C ILE A 40 8.84 -5.61 4.70
N GLY A 41 9.55 -6.23 3.77
CA GLY A 41 8.92 -6.98 2.68
C GLY A 41 8.21 -6.10 1.64
N GLU A 42 7.61 -6.76 0.67
CA GLU A 42 6.88 -6.13 -0.42
C GLU A 42 5.44 -5.84 -0.03
N THR A 43 4.82 -4.90 -0.74
CA THR A 43 3.39 -4.62 -0.58
C THR A 43 2.59 -5.71 -1.29
N ALA A 44 1.66 -6.33 -0.56
CA ALA A 44 0.67 -7.24 -1.14
C ALA A 44 -0.63 -6.49 -1.48
N TYR A 45 -1.45 -7.07 -2.34
CA TYR A 45 -2.66 -6.41 -2.85
C TYR A 45 -3.87 -7.33 -2.76
N ILE A 46 -4.95 -6.81 -2.18
CA ILE A 46 -6.28 -7.41 -2.26
C ILE A 46 -6.88 -7.00 -3.60
N LYS A 47 -7.37 -7.97 -4.36
CA LYS A 47 -7.96 -7.74 -5.69
C LYS A 47 -9.42 -8.18 -5.72
N SER A 48 -10.26 -7.40 -6.40
CA SER A 48 -11.64 -7.76 -6.76
C SER A 48 -11.84 -7.53 -8.25
N GLY A 49 -12.27 -8.55 -8.97
CA GLY A 49 -12.44 -8.48 -10.44
C GLY A 49 -11.18 -8.03 -11.20
N GLY A 50 -9.98 -8.41 -10.72
CA GLY A 50 -8.69 -8.00 -11.29
C GLY A 50 -8.22 -6.59 -10.90
N THR A 51 -9.06 -5.79 -10.24
CA THR A 51 -8.72 -4.45 -9.77
C THR A 51 -8.17 -4.51 -8.34
N THR A 52 -7.09 -3.78 -8.07
CA THR A 52 -6.57 -3.62 -6.70
C THR A 52 -7.53 -2.76 -5.88
N VAL A 53 -8.04 -3.32 -4.79
CA VAL A 53 -9.00 -2.66 -3.89
C VAL A 53 -8.42 -2.29 -2.54
N ALA A 54 -7.34 -2.97 -2.13
CA ALA A 54 -6.57 -2.61 -0.95
C ALA A 54 -5.11 -3.04 -1.09
N SER A 55 -4.23 -2.41 -0.31
CA SER A 55 -2.83 -2.81 -0.14
C SER A 55 -2.58 -3.25 1.29
N VAL A 56 -1.75 -4.28 1.45
CA VAL A 56 -1.32 -4.83 2.73
C VAL A 56 0.19 -4.67 2.84
N LYS A 57 0.65 -4.12 3.95
CA LYS A 57 2.07 -3.86 4.21
C LYS A 57 2.45 -4.39 5.58
N GLN A 58 3.69 -4.85 5.69
CA GLN A 58 4.29 -5.22 6.96
C GLN A 58 5.29 -4.16 7.41
N PHE A 59 5.30 -3.88 8.70
CA PHE A 59 6.25 -2.94 9.30
C PHE A 59 6.91 -3.53 10.54
N LYS A 60 8.08 -3.00 10.88
CA LYS A 60 8.81 -3.28 12.12
C LYS A 60 9.14 -1.96 12.82
N GLY A 61 8.95 -1.91 14.14
CA GLY A 61 9.22 -0.73 14.95
C GLY A 61 8.69 -0.89 16.38
N CYS A 62 9.20 -0.11 17.32
CA CYS A 62 8.82 -0.18 18.74
C CYS A 62 8.83 -1.61 19.32
N ASN A 63 9.86 -2.39 18.98
CA ASN A 63 10.04 -3.79 19.40
C ASN A 63 8.89 -4.74 19.00
N LYS A 64 8.14 -4.40 17.96
CA LYS A 64 7.00 -5.18 17.46
C LYS A 64 7.01 -5.29 15.93
N ASN A 65 6.33 -6.30 15.43
CA ASN A 65 5.90 -6.36 14.03
C ASN A 65 4.48 -5.81 13.90
N TRP A 66 4.17 -5.19 12.78
CA TRP A 66 2.90 -4.56 12.52
C TRP A 66 2.40 -4.96 11.13
N ALA A 67 1.10 -5.12 11.02
CA ALA A 67 0.42 -5.21 9.74
C ALA A 67 -0.43 -3.97 9.52
N TYR A 68 -0.53 -3.56 8.27
CA TYR A 68 -1.28 -2.39 7.84
C TYR A 68 -2.07 -2.72 6.58
N THR A 69 -3.35 -2.37 6.57
CA THR A 69 -4.24 -2.49 5.42
C THR A 69 -4.75 -1.10 5.04
N TYR A 70 -4.56 -0.72 3.79
CA TYR A 70 -5.11 0.51 3.21
C TYR A 70 -6.11 0.18 2.11
N VAL A 71 -7.35 0.62 2.27
CA VAL A 71 -8.43 0.47 1.28
C VAL A 71 -8.31 1.59 0.26
N TRP A 72 -8.25 1.27 -1.03
CA TRP A 72 -7.98 2.23 -2.09
C TRP A 72 -9.18 3.11 -2.38
N GLU A 73 -8.92 4.36 -2.79
CA GLU A 73 -9.98 5.33 -3.09
C GLU A 73 -10.98 4.85 -4.13
N GLY A 74 -10.51 4.20 -5.21
CA GLY A 74 -11.39 3.64 -6.24
C GLY A 74 -12.42 2.67 -5.68
N PHE A 75 -12.02 1.81 -4.74
CA PHE A 75 -12.95 0.90 -4.06
C PHE A 75 -13.96 1.67 -3.20
N ARG A 76 -13.48 2.62 -2.39
CA ARG A 76 -14.34 3.43 -1.49
C ARG A 76 -15.39 4.23 -2.28
N ASN A 77 -15.00 4.75 -3.44
CA ASN A 77 -15.88 5.52 -4.31
C ASN A 77 -16.94 4.64 -4.99
N SER A 78 -16.64 3.37 -5.27
CA SER A 78 -17.58 2.45 -5.90
C SER A 78 -18.40 1.60 -4.91
N HIS A 79 -18.09 1.65 -3.61
CA HIS A 79 -18.76 0.86 -2.57
C HIS A 79 -19.26 1.78 -1.44
N SER A 80 -20.46 2.33 -1.62
CA SER A 80 -21.12 3.19 -0.64
C SER A 80 -21.78 2.43 0.53
N GLY A 81 -22.01 1.12 0.36
CA GLY A 81 -22.53 0.24 1.42
C GLY A 81 -21.51 -0.05 2.52
N THR A 82 -21.88 -0.85 3.52
CA THR A 82 -20.99 -1.20 4.63
C THR A 82 -19.78 -2.00 4.15
N TRP A 83 -18.59 -1.58 4.61
CA TRP A 83 -17.35 -2.33 4.45
C TRP A 83 -16.40 -2.05 5.61
N TRP A 84 -15.58 -3.04 5.95
CA TRP A 84 -14.54 -2.92 6.97
C TRP A 84 -13.27 -3.62 6.51
N ALA A 85 -12.14 -3.05 6.93
CA ALA A 85 -10.83 -3.64 6.73
C ALA A 85 -10.26 -4.13 8.05
N CYS A 86 -9.41 -5.14 7.98
CA CYS A 86 -8.70 -5.68 9.12
C CYS A 86 -7.23 -5.95 8.78
N SER A 87 -6.39 -5.98 9.81
CA SER A 87 -4.95 -6.22 9.69
C SER A 87 -4.45 -7.05 10.86
N GLY A 88 -3.55 -8.00 10.61
CA GLY A 88 -2.89 -8.81 11.63
C GLY A 88 -1.56 -9.37 11.16
N VAL A 89 -0.72 -9.83 12.08
CA VAL A 89 0.59 -10.42 11.77
C VAL A 89 0.47 -11.93 11.78
N SER A 90 0.65 -12.56 10.62
CA SER A 90 0.64 -14.02 10.49
C SER A 90 2.00 -14.61 10.85
N THR A 91 1.96 -15.69 11.63
CA THR A 91 3.11 -16.50 12.07
C THR A 91 2.82 -17.97 11.80
N SER A 92 3.79 -18.86 12.02
CA SER A 92 3.54 -20.32 12.00
C SER A 92 2.54 -20.79 13.06
N SER A 93 2.34 -20.03 14.14
CA SER A 93 1.39 -20.33 15.21
C SER A 93 0.00 -19.72 14.98
N GLY A 94 -0.21 -19.05 13.85
CA GLY A 94 -1.48 -18.39 13.51
C GLY A 94 -1.38 -16.87 13.43
N LEU A 95 -2.55 -16.22 13.46
CA LEU A 95 -2.69 -14.78 13.28
C LEU A 95 -2.62 -14.04 14.63
N ALA A 96 -1.62 -13.19 14.78
CA ALA A 96 -1.38 -12.39 15.97
C ALA A 96 -1.86 -10.94 15.78
N ASP A 97 -2.38 -10.35 16.86
CA ASP A 97 -2.76 -8.93 16.96
C ASP A 97 -3.67 -8.44 15.83
N TYR A 98 -4.56 -9.33 15.38
CA TYR A 98 -5.58 -9.03 14.39
C TYR A 98 -6.55 -7.99 14.91
N LYS A 99 -6.79 -6.95 14.11
CA LYS A 99 -7.68 -5.86 14.45
C LYS A 99 -8.44 -5.40 13.20
N CYS A 100 -9.74 -5.17 13.37
CA CYS A 100 -10.58 -4.53 12.36
C CYS A 100 -10.78 -3.04 12.67
N GLY A 101 -10.83 -2.24 11.62
CA GLY A 101 -11.26 -0.85 11.70
C GLY A 101 -12.77 -0.72 11.82
N GLY A 102 -13.24 0.53 12.00
CA GLY A 102 -14.66 0.85 11.89
C GLY A 102 -15.17 0.78 10.45
N ASN A 103 -16.49 0.90 10.30
CA ASN A 103 -17.10 1.03 8.97
C ASN A 103 -16.49 2.20 8.20
N HIS A 104 -16.18 1.95 6.93
CA HIS A 104 -15.55 2.93 6.02
C HIS A 104 -14.16 3.42 6.44
N GLN A 105 -13.50 2.73 7.36
CA GLN A 105 -12.16 3.11 7.79
C GLN A 105 -11.10 2.71 6.75
N LYS A 106 -10.56 3.71 6.06
CA LYS A 106 -9.63 3.52 4.94
C LYS A 106 -8.25 2.95 5.34
N GLU A 107 -7.82 3.14 6.59
CA GLU A 107 -6.52 2.68 7.09
C GLU A 107 -6.68 1.91 8.38
N VAL A 108 -6.12 0.70 8.45
CA VAL A 108 -6.18 -0.15 9.63
C VAL A 108 -4.78 -0.65 9.94
N TRP A 109 -4.40 -0.50 11.21
CA TRP A 109 -3.18 -1.04 11.78
C TRP A 109 -3.53 -2.17 12.75
N SER A 110 -2.74 -3.24 12.75
CA SER A 110 -2.75 -4.26 13.81
C SER A 110 -2.39 -3.64 15.17
N SER A 111 -2.69 -4.34 16.27
CA SER A 111 -2.35 -3.88 17.63
C SER A 111 -0.84 -3.91 17.95
N GLY A 112 -0.03 -4.56 17.11
CA GLY A 112 1.43 -4.63 17.23
C GLY A 112 1.89 -5.91 17.93
N ALA A 113 2.44 -6.83 17.14
CA ALA A 113 2.73 -8.19 17.54
C ALA A 113 4.13 -8.39 18.11
N ASN A 114 4.20 -9.07 19.25
CA ASN A 114 5.44 -9.48 19.91
C ASN A 114 6.03 -10.73 19.23
N THR A 115 6.36 -10.61 17.95
CA THR A 115 6.72 -11.73 17.08
C THR A 115 8.09 -11.56 16.42
N LEU A 116 8.95 -10.69 16.97
CA LEU A 116 10.28 -10.42 16.42
C LEU A 116 11.22 -11.63 16.41
N SER A 117 10.93 -12.66 17.19
CA SER A 117 11.72 -13.90 17.28
C SER A 117 11.30 -14.97 16.26
N VAL A 118 10.27 -14.72 15.46
CA VAL A 118 9.73 -15.66 14.48
C VAL A 118 9.54 -15.00 13.13
N CYS A 119 9.53 -15.83 12.08
CA CYS A 119 9.20 -15.35 10.74
C CYS A 119 7.73 -14.93 10.68
N THR A 120 7.46 -13.82 10.00
CA THR A 120 6.14 -13.18 9.97
C THR A 120 5.74 -12.71 8.59
N LYS A 121 4.43 -12.57 8.37
CA LYS A 121 3.81 -11.94 7.20
C LYS A 121 2.76 -10.94 7.70
N ALA A 122 2.56 -9.80 7.04
CA ALA A 122 1.34 -9.03 7.26
C ALA A 122 0.18 -9.70 6.53
N TYR A 123 -0.96 -9.80 7.21
CA TYR A 123 -2.24 -10.25 6.67
C TYR A 123 -3.21 -9.09 6.70
N GLY A 124 -3.95 -8.91 5.62
CA GLY A 124 -5.02 -7.93 5.52
C GLY A 124 -6.27 -8.54 4.91
N GLN A 125 -7.41 -8.09 5.39
CA GLN A 125 -8.73 -8.49 4.94
C GLN A 125 -9.58 -7.25 4.66
N LEU A 126 -10.43 -7.33 3.64
CA LEU A 126 -11.44 -6.35 3.31
C LEU A 126 -12.74 -7.08 3.04
N GLU A 127 -13.79 -6.74 3.78
CA GLU A 127 -15.13 -7.29 3.63
C GLU A 127 -16.12 -6.19 3.25
N TRP A 128 -17.07 -6.52 2.37
CA TRP A 128 -18.14 -5.62 1.94
C TRP A 128 -19.42 -6.42 1.64
N SER A 129 -20.52 -5.73 1.38
CA SER A 129 -21.86 -6.36 1.30
C SER A 129 -22.01 -7.49 0.27
N SER A 130 -21.15 -7.55 -0.76
CA SER A 130 -21.22 -8.54 -1.84
C SER A 130 -19.97 -9.41 -1.97
N GLY A 131 -19.03 -9.34 -1.01
CA GLY A 131 -17.83 -10.15 -1.08
C GLY A 131 -16.78 -9.80 -0.03
N GLU A 132 -15.69 -10.55 -0.10
CA GLU A 132 -14.51 -10.36 0.72
C GLU A 132 -13.24 -10.60 -0.09
N GLY A 133 -12.13 -10.09 0.41
CA GLY A 133 -10.82 -10.33 -0.14
C GLY A 133 -9.75 -10.28 0.94
N TYR A 134 -8.69 -11.04 0.74
CA TYR A 134 -7.55 -11.10 1.63
C TYR A 134 -6.25 -11.08 0.84
N ALA A 135 -5.19 -10.62 1.49
CA ALA A 135 -3.83 -10.71 0.97
C ALA A 135 -2.84 -10.85 2.12
N ALA A 136 -1.73 -11.51 1.84
CA ALA A 136 -0.60 -11.58 2.76
C ALA A 136 0.68 -11.14 2.05
N THR A 137 1.55 -10.44 2.77
CA THR A 137 2.90 -10.14 2.27
C THR A 137 3.74 -11.41 2.20
N ASP A 138 4.87 -11.30 1.52
CA ASP A 138 5.92 -12.29 1.63
C ASP A 138 6.45 -12.42 3.08
N GLN A 139 7.14 -13.53 3.36
CA GLN A 139 7.63 -13.83 4.71
C GLN A 139 8.90 -13.05 5.02
N ARG A 140 8.95 -12.48 6.23
CA ARG A 140 10.13 -11.80 6.79
C ARG A 140 10.63 -12.46 8.06
N CYS A 141 11.93 -12.71 8.07
CA CYS A 141 12.77 -13.12 9.17
C CYS A 141 13.99 -12.15 9.10
#